data_AF-A0A4Q9HTQ7-F1
#
_entry.id   AF-A0A4Q9HTQ7-F1
#
_cell.length_a   1.000
_cell.length_b   1.000
_cell.length_c   1.000
_cell.angle_alpha   90.00
_cell.angle_beta   90.00
_cell.angle_gamma   90.00
#
_symmetry.space_group_name_H-M   'P 1'
#
loop_
_entity.id
_entity.type
_entity.pdbx_description
1 polymer ?
#
loop_
_entity_poly.entity_id
_entity_poly.type
_entity_poly.pdbx_seq_one_letter_code
_entity_poly.pdbx_strand_id
1 'polypeptide(L)'
;MPVRADSPVRDDTAGRAGRGVRTGVLAVGLGAALVVALTVAVSLGATDIAPDRVWSVVLRRLGGAPPRPGTNDLIVWQLRVPRALLAACVGAGLGLVGTATQALVRNPLADPYLLGISNGASLGAVGTIVLGAGTGGLL
;
A
#
# COMPACT_ATOMS: atom_id res chain seq x y z
N MET A 1 15.70 -60.87 10.22
CA MET A 1 15.52 -59.47 9.78
C MET A 1 14.17 -58.98 10.31
N PRO A 2 14.10 -58.06 11.30
CA PRO A 2 12.84 -57.47 11.67
C PRO A 2 12.52 -56.31 10.71
N VAL A 3 11.35 -56.42 10.09
CA VAL A 3 10.72 -55.39 9.25
C VAL A 3 10.46 -54.15 10.13
N ARG A 4 11.02 -53.00 9.73
CA ARG A 4 10.74 -51.70 10.35
C ARG A 4 9.24 -51.44 10.21
N ALA A 5 8.56 -51.32 11.35
CA ALA A 5 7.17 -50.90 11.42
C ALA A 5 7.00 -49.52 10.76
N ASP A 6 5.93 -49.39 10.00
CA ASP A 6 5.51 -48.20 9.30
C ASP A 6 5.36 -47.05 10.32
N SER A 7 6.15 -45.99 10.14
CA SER A 7 6.00 -44.79 10.96
C SER A 7 4.65 -44.14 10.66
N PRO A 8 3.85 -43.78 11.68
CA PRO A 8 2.55 -43.15 11.47
C PRO A 8 2.72 -41.84 10.71
N VAL A 9 2.05 -41.72 9.57
CA VAL A 9 1.88 -40.46 8.84
C VAL A 9 1.25 -39.47 9.82
N ARG A 10 2.02 -38.47 10.26
CA ARG A 10 1.52 -37.41 11.14
C ARG A 10 0.50 -36.59 10.36
N ASP A 11 -0.71 -36.50 10.88
CA ASP A 11 -1.80 -35.71 10.30
C ASP A 11 -1.50 -34.20 10.39
N ASP A 12 -0.74 -33.68 9.43
CA ASP A 12 -0.39 -32.26 9.27
C ASP A 12 -1.59 -31.35 8.93
N THR A 13 -2.81 -31.91 8.92
CA THR A 13 -4.07 -31.22 8.60
C THR A 13 -4.49 -30.27 9.73
N ALA A 14 -4.30 -30.65 10.99
CA ALA A 14 -4.62 -29.82 12.16
C ALA A 14 -3.82 -28.51 12.22
N GLY A 15 -2.54 -28.55 11.80
CA GLY A 15 -1.65 -27.38 11.79
C GLY A 15 -1.88 -26.39 10.63
N ARG A 16 -2.64 -26.77 9.60
CA ARG A 16 -3.00 -25.89 8.47
C ARG A 16 -4.24 -25.07 8.79
N ALA A 17 -5.25 -25.67 9.43
CA ALA A 17 -6.49 -24.99 9.83
C ALA A 17 -6.22 -23.80 10.78
N GLY A 18 -5.35 -23.99 11.77
CA GLY A 18 -4.98 -22.91 12.72
C GLY A 18 -4.16 -21.77 12.11
N ARG A 19 -3.43 -22.01 11.01
CA ARG A 19 -2.67 -20.97 10.29
C ARG A 19 -3.57 -20.07 9.45
N GLY A 20 -4.58 -20.65 8.77
CA GLY A 20 -5.51 -19.90 7.93
C GLY A 20 -6.37 -18.89 8.69
N VAL A 21 -6.82 -19.27 9.90
CA VAL A 21 -7.59 -18.36 10.77
C VAL A 21 -6.72 -17.18 11.23
N ARG A 22 -5.46 -17.43 11.61
CA ARG A 22 -4.53 -16.39 12.06
C ARG A 22 -4.19 -15.40 10.94
N THR A 23 -3.92 -15.88 9.72
CA THR A 23 -3.66 -15.01 8.58
C THR A 23 -4.89 -14.20 8.20
N GLY A 24 -6.09 -14.79 8.26
CA GLY A 24 -7.34 -14.07 8.04
C GLY A 24 -7.56 -12.93 9.04
N VAL A 25 -7.38 -13.19 10.34
CA VAL A 25 -7.51 -12.17 11.39
C VAL A 25 -6.48 -11.05 11.20
N LEU A 26 -5.23 -11.38 10.88
CA LEU A 26 -4.20 -10.38 10.61
C LEU A 26 -4.52 -9.55 9.38
N ALA A 27 -4.99 -10.16 8.29
CA ALA A 27 -5.36 -9.45 7.08
C ALA A 27 -6.52 -8.47 7.32
N VAL A 28 -7.54 -8.89 8.06
CA VAL A 28 -8.65 -8.02 8.47
C VAL A 28 -8.16 -6.88 9.37
N GLY A 29 -7.30 -7.20 10.34
CA GLY A 29 -6.71 -6.19 11.23
C GLY A 29 -5.89 -5.14 10.48
N LEU A 30 -5.04 -5.56 9.55
CA LEU A 30 -4.24 -4.66 8.70
C LEU A 30 -5.12 -3.86 7.74
N GLY A 31 -6.18 -4.46 7.20
CA GLY A 31 -7.16 -3.76 6.36
C GLY A 31 -7.89 -2.66 7.14
N ALA A 32 -8.32 -2.95 8.37
CA ALA A 32 -8.93 -1.95 9.25
C ALA A 32 -7.93 -0.83 9.61
N ALA A 33 -6.68 -1.19 9.95
CA ALA A 33 -5.63 -0.22 10.23
C ALA A 33 -5.34 0.69 9.02
N LEU A 34 -5.35 0.13 7.79
CA LEU A 34 -5.20 0.91 6.56
C LEU A 34 -6.33 1.93 6.39
N VAL A 35 -7.59 1.54 6.60
CA VAL A 35 -8.74 2.46 6.50
C VAL A 35 -8.60 3.59 7.53
N VAL A 36 -8.28 3.27 8.78
CA VAL A 36 -8.04 4.28 9.82
C VAL A 36 -6.90 5.22 9.42
N ALA A 37 -5.78 4.68 8.94
CA ALA A 37 -4.65 5.48 8.49
C ALA A 37 -5.02 6.42 7.32
N LEU A 38 -5.82 5.95 6.36
CA LEU A 38 -6.31 6.79 5.25
C LEU A 38 -7.22 7.91 5.76
N THR A 39 -8.15 7.62 6.68
CA THR A 39 -9.01 8.64 7.28
C THR A 39 -8.18 9.69 8.02
N VAL A 40 -7.19 9.27 8.80
CA VAL A 40 -6.27 10.16 9.52
C VAL A 40 -5.43 11.00 8.56
N ALA A 41 -4.87 10.38 7.51
CA ALA A 41 -4.05 11.05 6.51
C ALA A 41 -4.81 12.13 5.74
N VAL A 42 -6.12 11.94 5.51
CA VAL A 42 -6.97 12.94 4.85
C VAL A 42 -7.47 14.02 5.83
N SER A 43 -7.64 13.68 7.11
CA SER A 43 -8.10 14.61 8.15
C SER A 43 -7.01 15.62 8.55
N LEU A 44 -5.75 15.15 8.65
CA LEU A 44 -4.59 15.97 8.98
C LEU A 44 -4.09 16.78 7.77
N GLY A 45 -3.83 18.07 7.97
CA GLY A 45 -3.24 18.93 6.94
C GLY A 45 -3.21 20.40 7.35
N ALA A 46 -3.01 21.31 6.39
CA ALA A 46 -2.98 22.75 6.65
C ALA A 46 -4.28 23.31 7.28
N THR A 47 -5.39 22.58 7.11
CA THR A 47 -6.65 22.82 7.80
C THR A 47 -7.10 21.51 8.43
N ASP A 48 -7.36 21.50 9.73
CA ASP A 48 -7.92 20.32 10.39
C ASP A 48 -9.37 20.13 9.96
N ILE A 49 -9.64 18.99 9.33
CA ILE A 49 -10.98 18.63 8.85
C ILE A 49 -11.45 17.45 9.69
N ALA A 50 -12.59 17.63 10.34
CA ALA A 50 -13.16 16.58 11.17
C ALA A 50 -13.47 15.31 10.36
N PRO A 51 -13.27 14.10 10.91
CA PRO A 51 -13.40 12.83 10.16
C PRO A 51 -14.79 12.60 9.57
N ASP A 52 -15.84 13.09 10.24
CA ASP A 52 -17.23 13.07 9.74
C ASP A 52 -17.36 13.83 8.42
N ARG A 53 -16.66 14.97 8.29
CA ARG A 53 -16.64 15.76 7.07
C ARG A 53 -15.91 15.04 5.94
N VAL A 54 -14.78 14.39 6.24
CA VAL A 54 -14.04 13.59 5.25
C VAL A 54 -14.93 12.52 4.65
N TRP A 55 -15.62 11.73 5.48
CA TRP A 55 -16.54 10.70 5.00
C TRP A 55 -17.74 11.24 4.26
N SER A 56 -18.30 12.37 4.69
CA SER A 56 -19.39 13.02 3.96
C SER A 56 -18.99 13.48 2.56
N VAL A 57 -17.75 13.96 2.38
CA VAL A 57 -17.21 14.38 1.07
C VAL A 57 -16.94 13.15 0.21
N VAL A 58 -16.22 12.16 0.74
CA VAL A 58 -15.85 10.96 -0.03
C VAL A 58 -17.10 10.20 -0.50
N LEU A 59 -18.05 9.91 0.39
CA LEU A 59 -19.29 9.19 0.03
C LEU A 59 -20.11 9.94 -1.03
N ARG A 60 -20.20 11.27 -0.93
CA ARG A 60 -20.91 12.09 -1.93
C ARG A 60 -20.25 12.07 -3.30
N ARG A 61 -18.92 12.19 -3.33
CA ARG A 61 -18.15 12.25 -4.58
C ARG A 61 -18.10 10.88 -5.26
N LEU A 62 -18.02 9.79 -4.51
CA LEU A 62 -18.22 8.43 -5.02
C LEU A 62 -19.65 8.20 -5.51
N GLY A 63 -20.65 8.80 -4.84
CA GLY A 63 -22.05 8.77 -5.25
C GLY A 63 -22.41 9.68 -6.44
N GLY A 64 -21.43 10.33 -7.09
CA GLY A 64 -21.65 11.16 -8.28
C GLY A 64 -22.27 12.53 -8.01
N ALA A 65 -22.35 12.98 -6.75
CA ALA A 65 -22.94 14.27 -6.41
C ALA A 65 -22.07 15.46 -6.88
N PRO A 66 -22.68 16.57 -7.31
CA PRO A 66 -21.93 17.76 -7.73
C PRO A 66 -21.09 18.35 -6.58
N PRO A 67 -19.97 19.01 -6.90
CA PRO A 67 -19.12 19.66 -5.90
C PRO A 67 -19.95 20.61 -5.02
N ARG A 68 -19.72 20.61 -3.72
CA ARG A 68 -20.31 21.65 -2.86
C ARG A 68 -19.47 22.93 -2.98
N PRO A 69 -20.09 24.12 -2.99
CA PRO A 69 -19.34 25.36 -2.86
C PRO A 69 -18.57 25.35 -1.52
N GLY A 70 -17.24 25.41 -1.59
CA GLY A 70 -16.38 25.47 -0.42
C GLY A 70 -14.99 24.86 -0.64
N THR A 71 -13.96 25.47 -0.04
CA THR A 71 -12.56 25.05 -0.18
C THR A 71 -12.31 23.63 0.33
N ASN A 72 -13.09 23.16 1.31
CA ASN A 72 -12.91 21.83 1.92
C ASN A 72 -13.19 20.67 0.96
N ASP A 73 -14.19 20.79 0.07
CA ASP A 73 -14.52 19.74 -0.92
C ASP A 73 -13.37 19.55 -1.91
N LEU A 74 -12.78 20.67 -2.35
CA LEU A 74 -11.62 20.71 -3.23
C LEU A 74 -10.38 20.12 -2.55
N ILE A 75 -10.06 20.57 -1.34
CA ILE A 75 -8.89 20.11 -0.58
C ILE A 75 -8.98 18.60 -0.34
N VAL A 76 -10.12 18.11 0.14
CA VAL A 76 -10.28 16.68 0.45
C VAL A 76 -10.22 15.85 -0.83
N TRP A 77 -11.04 16.17 -1.83
CA TRP A 77 -11.21 15.30 -3.00
C TRP A 77 -10.10 15.43 -4.05
N GLN A 78 -9.56 16.62 -4.29
CA GLN A 78 -8.55 16.82 -5.34
C GLN A 78 -7.11 16.80 -4.83
N LEU A 79 -6.86 17.09 -3.56
CA LEU A 79 -5.48 17.11 -3.03
C LEU A 79 -5.20 15.94 -2.09
N ARG A 80 -6.05 15.73 -1.08
CA ARG A 80 -5.73 14.80 0.02
C ARG A 80 -6.04 13.34 -0.33
N VAL A 81 -7.22 13.05 -0.87
CA VAL A 81 -7.62 11.68 -1.25
C VAL A 81 -6.65 11.08 -2.28
N PRO A 82 -6.29 11.76 -3.40
CA PRO A 82 -5.36 11.20 -4.37
C PRO A 82 -3.98 10.93 -3.76
N ARG A 83 -3.47 11.85 -2.92
CA ARG A 83 -2.19 11.68 -2.23
C ARG A 83 -2.20 10.51 -1.25
N ALA A 84 -3.27 10.34 -0.48
CA ALA A 84 -3.41 9.23 0.46
C ALA A 84 -3.46 7.87 -0.26
N LEU A 85 -4.18 7.79 -1.38
CA LEU A 85 -4.22 6.60 -2.22
C LEU A 85 -2.85 6.29 -2.84
N LEU A 86 -2.15 7.31 -3.36
CA LEU A 86 -0.79 7.14 -3.87
C LEU A 86 0.16 6.61 -2.79
N ALA A 87 0.09 7.15 -1.57
CA ALA A 87 0.90 6.66 -0.45
C ALA A 87 0.62 5.18 -0.12
N ALA A 88 -0.66 4.77 -0.12
CA ALA A 88 -1.05 3.38 0.08
C ALA A 88 -0.52 2.46 -1.04
N CYS A 89 -0.65 2.88 -2.31
CA CYS A 89 -0.12 2.12 -3.45
C CYS A 89 1.41 1.99 -3.40
N VAL A 90 2.12 3.08 -3.10
CA VAL A 90 3.59 3.07 -2.99
C VAL A 90 4.02 2.17 -1.83
N GLY A 91 3.39 2.26 -0.67
CA GLY A 91 3.68 1.41 0.48
C GLY A 91 3.45 -0.08 0.17
N ALA A 92 2.34 -0.41 -0.49
CA ALA A 92 2.05 -1.78 -0.92
C ALA A 92 3.07 -2.29 -1.94
N GLY A 93 3.47 -1.45 -2.90
CA GLY A 93 4.51 -1.77 -3.87
C GLY A 93 5.86 -2.04 -3.22
N LEU A 94 6.30 -1.17 -2.30
CA LEU A 94 7.55 -1.36 -1.55
C LEU A 94 7.52 -2.63 -0.69
N GLY A 95 6.39 -2.91 -0.03
CA GLY A 95 6.19 -4.16 0.72
C GLY A 95 6.30 -5.40 -0.18
N LEU A 96 5.61 -5.40 -1.32
CA LEU A 96 5.67 -6.50 -2.29
C LEU A 96 7.09 -6.72 -2.81
N VAL A 97 7.75 -5.66 -3.26
CA VAL A 97 9.13 -5.73 -3.79
C VAL A 97 10.08 -6.22 -2.70
N GLY A 98 9.98 -5.72 -1.47
CA GLY A 98 10.79 -6.21 -0.34
C GLY A 98 10.59 -7.69 -0.05
N THR A 99 9.35 -8.18 -0.03
CA THR A 99 9.10 -9.62 0.15
C THR A 99 9.63 -10.47 -1.01
N ALA A 100 9.53 -9.97 -2.24
CA ALA A 100 10.06 -10.65 -3.41
C ALA A 100 11.59 -10.72 -3.40
N THR A 101 12.29 -9.63 -3.07
CA THR A 101 13.75 -9.62 -2.99
C THR A 101 14.26 -10.50 -1.85
N GLN A 102 13.62 -10.47 -0.69
CA GLN A 102 13.93 -11.38 0.43
C GLN A 102 13.78 -12.85 0.02
N ALA A 103 12.73 -13.20 -0.73
CA ALA A 103 12.49 -14.56 -1.21
C ALA A 103 13.50 -15.01 -2.29
N LEU A 104 13.84 -14.12 -3.23
CA LEU A 104 14.79 -14.41 -4.32
C LEU A 104 16.20 -14.65 -3.78
N VAL A 105 16.67 -13.78 -2.88
CA VAL A 105 18.01 -13.88 -2.29
C VAL A 105 18.05 -14.89 -1.13
N ARG A 106 16.88 -15.37 -0.69
CA ARG A 106 16.70 -16.22 0.50
C ARG A 106 17.40 -15.64 1.73
N ASN A 107 17.39 -14.31 1.83
CA ASN A 107 18.03 -13.56 2.91
C ASN A 107 17.03 -12.52 3.45
N PRO A 108 16.56 -12.66 4.71
CA PRO A 108 15.60 -11.72 5.29
C PRO A 108 16.17 -10.30 5.48
N LEU A 109 17.49 -10.12 5.36
CA LEU A 109 18.18 -8.82 5.44
C LEU A 109 18.38 -8.16 4.07
N ALA A 110 17.96 -8.79 2.97
CA ALA A 110 18.14 -8.23 1.64
C ALA A 110 17.26 -7.01 1.41
N ASP A 111 17.88 -5.90 1.00
CA ASP A 111 17.20 -4.66 0.66
C ASP A 111 16.93 -4.58 -0.86
N PRO A 112 15.69 -4.32 -1.33
CA PRO A 112 15.40 -4.11 -2.74
C PRO A 112 16.19 -3.00 -3.44
N TYR A 113 16.79 -2.06 -2.71
CA TYR A 113 17.68 -1.05 -3.29
C TYR A 113 18.94 -1.65 -3.94
N LEU A 114 19.34 -2.89 -3.59
CA LEU A 114 20.53 -3.56 -4.14
C LEU A 114 20.43 -3.96 -5.61
N LEU A 115 19.23 -3.98 -6.19
CA LEU A 115 19.00 -4.35 -7.60
C LEU A 115 19.21 -3.18 -8.59
N GLY A 116 19.64 -2.01 -8.11
CA GLY A 116 19.93 -0.84 -8.96
C GLY A 116 18.68 -0.09 -9.47
N ILE A 117 17.48 -0.54 -9.11
CA ILE A 117 16.19 0.04 -9.53
C ILE A 117 16.09 1.53 -9.14
N SER A 118 16.55 1.90 -7.93
CA SER A 118 16.51 3.29 -7.48
C SER A 118 17.49 4.19 -8.25
N ASN A 119 18.69 3.70 -8.57
CA ASN A 119 19.66 4.50 -9.32
C ASN A 119 19.18 4.75 -10.75
N GLY A 120 18.56 3.74 -11.38
CA GLY A 120 17.91 3.89 -12.69
C GLY A 120 16.74 4.87 -12.67
N ALA A 121 15.87 4.79 -11.66
CA ALA A 121 14.75 5.72 -11.50
C ALA A 121 15.23 7.17 -11.31
N SER A 122 16.24 7.39 -10.46
CA SER A 122 16.84 8.72 -10.24
C SER A 122 17.48 9.29 -11.51
N LEU A 123 18.25 8.47 -12.25
CA LEU A 123 18.85 8.89 -13.51
C LEU A 123 17.79 9.24 -14.56
N GLY A 124 16.72 8.45 -14.64
CA GLY A 124 15.57 8.76 -15.50
C GLY A 124 14.89 10.07 -15.12
N ALA A 125 14.59 10.28 -13.83
CA ALA A 125 13.96 11.50 -13.34
C ALA A 125 14.83 12.74 -13.63
N VAL A 126 16.11 12.71 -13.25
CA VAL A 126 17.05 13.82 -13.54
C VAL A 126 17.21 14.03 -15.04
N GLY A 127 17.31 12.94 -15.82
CA GLY A 127 17.40 13.01 -17.27
C GLY A 127 16.20 13.73 -17.88
N THR A 128 14.96 13.39 -17.48
CA THR A 128 13.76 14.07 -17.97
C THR A 128 13.70 15.55 -17.59
N ILE A 129 14.15 15.90 -16.38
CA ILE A 129 14.20 17.29 -15.90
C ILE A 129 15.23 18.10 -16.70
N VAL A 130 16.44 17.57 -16.87
CA VAL A 130 17.57 18.28 -17.51
C VAL A 130 17.40 18.36 -19.03
N LEU A 131 16.96 17.27 -19.66
CA LEU A 131 16.80 17.21 -21.12
C LEU A 131 15.46 17.81 -21.59
N GLY A 132 14.59 18.21 -20.67
CA GLY A 132 13.28 18.79 -21.00
C GLY A 132 12.31 17.82 -21.67
N ALA A 133 12.56 16.51 -21.60
CA ALA A 133 11.73 15.46 -22.21
C ALA A 133 10.37 15.24 -21.52
N GLY A 134 10.00 16.12 -20.58
CA GLY A 134 8.68 16.13 -19.94
C GLY A 134 7.66 16.92 -20.75
N THR A 135 6.38 16.72 -20.45
CA THR A 135 5.25 17.40 -21.10
C THR A 135 5.28 18.93 -20.99
N GLY A 136 6.14 19.50 -20.13
CA GLY A 136 6.35 20.94 -20.00
C GLY A 136 7.49 21.53 -20.85
N GLY A 137 8.32 20.71 -21.51
CA GLY A 137 9.38 21.19 -22.43
C GLY A 137 8.94 21.27 -23.90
N LEU A 138 7.74 20.75 -24.20
CA LEU A 138 7.13 20.73 -25.55
C LEU A 138 6.00 21.78 -25.73
N LEU A 139 5.71 22.57 -24.68
CA LEU A 139 4.78 23.70 -24.70
C LEU A 139 5.58 25.00 -24.55
#